data_AF-A0A7W2IUP5-F1
#
_entry.id   AF-A0A7W2IUP5-F1
#
_cell.length_a   1.000
_cell.length_b   1.000
_cell.length_c   1.000
_cell.angle_alpha   90.00
_cell.angle_beta   90.00
_cell.angle_gamma   90.00
#
_symmetry.space_group_name_H-M   'P 1'
#
loop_
_entity.id
_entity.type
_entity.pdbx_description
1 polymer ?
#
loop_
_entity_poly.entity_id
_entity_poly.type
_entity_poly.pdbx_seq_one_letter_code
_entity_poly.pdbx_strand_id
1 'polypeptide(L)'
;MSSPRLRVQFETLFEHYDGADCGVQLEDITDILCCTRRNARIVLNKMEEEGWIEWHPSPGRGKLSKLNFKRSRSDVSENLARRYLEEGKVGHALKVLDQDTAKLAQVVESYLGVQQQEGRQVVRLPYYRPLLALNPLQNIRRSERHIVRQVFSGLTKLDENEELIPDLAHTWEMLTPRQWRFYIRPAVRFHNGDLLTVEAVIESLNGLRSRKLFSHIEQVVSTQKHVIDIHLDRDDHHLPILLAESCAKILLPVTSRNEEFNQFPIGTGPYKVQQNDEKRLVLQAFDGYFGFRPLIDSVEVWVIDDVHSSMVFPSLSKPIAPQAAVVNDEVELDPGCTYLLLNRRDGLAKSDEWASYFSQRLSSLNVFQQLPQDKIVELGALPAHGLKPGWYHHTRQANYTAPPSYRTINIAYHAKHPMFPTLAKALELLLKQDGLDVELHTYDLEMPNISDIDIWVKPMSIANHRDDAIVGWLLDYSDIEKMSRSEDFSVWREVITQWQQTEETTFPAHEIGKALAEKLQLIPMFHCWLGVSKDQCGSLQNAKCNALGWFDFSQVWVKPKREGG
;
A
#
# COMPACT_ATOMS: atom_id res chain seq x y z
N MET A 1 -31.27 -10.15 -9.84
CA MET A 1 -30.45 -10.40 -8.62
C MET A 1 -30.68 -11.85 -8.18
N SER A 2 -29.79 -12.76 -8.58
CA SER A 2 -29.89 -14.18 -8.23
C SER A 2 -29.50 -14.43 -6.78
N SER A 3 -30.45 -14.87 -5.95
CA SER A 3 -30.15 -15.27 -4.57
C SER A 3 -29.37 -16.60 -4.51
N PRO A 4 -28.64 -16.91 -3.41
CA PRO A 4 -28.05 -18.24 -3.19
C PRO A 4 -29.03 -19.39 -3.36
N ARG A 5 -30.31 -19.15 -3.01
CA ARG A 5 -31.40 -20.11 -3.21
C ARG A 5 -31.68 -20.40 -4.68
N LEU A 6 -31.58 -19.41 -5.57
CA LEU A 6 -31.80 -19.58 -6.99
C LEU A 6 -30.71 -20.45 -7.61
N ARG A 7 -29.46 -20.31 -7.15
CA ARG A 7 -28.35 -21.19 -7.56
C ARG A 7 -28.62 -22.64 -7.18
N VAL A 8 -28.97 -22.90 -5.91
CA VAL A 8 -29.24 -24.29 -5.47
C VAL A 8 -30.35 -24.91 -6.32
N GLN A 9 -31.40 -24.14 -6.64
CA GLN A 9 -32.48 -24.60 -7.51
C GLN A 9 -31.97 -24.89 -8.94
N PHE A 10 -31.04 -24.10 -9.46
CA PHE A 10 -30.43 -24.34 -10.78
C PHE A 10 -29.59 -25.61 -10.74
N GLU A 11 -28.74 -25.79 -9.72
CA GLU A 11 -27.90 -26.97 -9.56
C GLU A 11 -28.73 -28.25 -9.41
N THR A 12 -29.83 -28.19 -8.66
CA THR A 12 -30.76 -29.33 -8.53
C THR A 12 -31.34 -29.74 -9.89
N LEU A 13 -31.74 -28.78 -10.73
CA LEU A 13 -32.23 -29.07 -12.08
C LEU A 13 -31.09 -29.56 -12.99
N PHE A 14 -29.94 -28.91 -12.94
CA PHE A 14 -28.78 -29.25 -13.77
C PHE A 14 -28.28 -30.67 -13.48
N GLU A 15 -28.17 -31.06 -12.21
CA GLU A 15 -27.78 -32.42 -11.79
C GLU A 15 -28.84 -33.46 -12.20
N HIS A 16 -30.12 -33.14 -12.05
CA HIS A 16 -31.19 -34.07 -12.42
C HIS A 16 -31.22 -34.38 -13.93
N TYR A 17 -30.93 -33.38 -14.76
CA TYR A 17 -30.94 -33.51 -16.22
C TYR A 17 -29.54 -33.69 -16.84
N ASP A 18 -28.50 -33.87 -16.03
CA ASP A 18 -27.09 -33.99 -16.47
C ASP A 18 -26.66 -32.85 -17.41
N GLY A 19 -27.20 -31.65 -17.19
CA GLY A 19 -26.96 -30.46 -18.02
C GLY A 19 -27.49 -30.52 -19.46
N ALA A 20 -28.27 -31.55 -19.82
CA ALA A 20 -28.77 -31.74 -21.18
C ALA A 20 -30.06 -30.94 -21.45
N ASP A 21 -30.13 -30.32 -22.63
CA ASP A 21 -31.35 -29.70 -23.14
C ASP A 21 -32.45 -30.76 -23.27
N CYS A 22 -33.62 -30.49 -22.69
CA CYS A 22 -34.67 -31.49 -22.57
C CYS A 22 -36.09 -30.94 -22.72
N GLY A 23 -37.00 -31.83 -23.10
CA GLY A 23 -38.43 -31.62 -23.00
C GLY A 23 -38.93 -32.07 -21.63
N VAL A 24 -39.60 -31.20 -20.89
CA VAL A 24 -39.98 -31.43 -19.49
C VAL A 24 -41.41 -30.96 -19.20
N GLN A 25 -42.14 -31.66 -18.32
CA GLN A 25 -43.43 -31.17 -17.82
C GLN A 25 -43.22 -30.24 -16.63
N LEU A 26 -44.13 -29.27 -16.46
CA LEU A 26 -44.04 -28.36 -15.32
C LEU A 26 -44.24 -29.11 -13.98
N GLU A 27 -45.00 -30.22 -13.98
CA GLU A 27 -45.13 -31.12 -12.83
C GLU A 27 -43.76 -31.71 -12.40
N ASP A 28 -42.93 -32.16 -13.35
CA ASP A 28 -41.61 -32.72 -13.05
C ASP A 28 -40.72 -31.70 -12.35
N ILE A 29 -40.72 -30.44 -12.84
CA ILE A 29 -39.97 -29.35 -12.22
C ILE A 29 -40.47 -29.05 -10.80
N THR A 30 -41.78 -29.11 -10.56
CA THR A 30 -42.34 -28.88 -9.22
C THR A 30 -41.93 -29.96 -8.23
N ASP A 31 -41.84 -31.21 -8.69
CA ASP A 31 -41.43 -32.35 -7.87
C ASP A 31 -39.94 -32.28 -7.56
N ILE A 32 -39.09 -32.00 -8.56
CA ILE A 32 -37.63 -31.86 -8.38
C ILE A 32 -37.29 -30.72 -7.42
N LEU A 33 -37.95 -29.56 -7.57
CA LEU A 33 -37.70 -28.38 -6.74
C LEU A 33 -38.52 -28.35 -5.44
N CYS A 34 -39.33 -29.37 -5.17
CA CYS A 34 -40.24 -29.46 -4.02
C CYS A 34 -41.06 -28.17 -3.81
N CYS A 35 -41.69 -27.64 -4.86
CA CYS A 35 -42.38 -26.35 -4.79
C CYS A 35 -43.68 -26.28 -5.61
N THR A 36 -44.48 -25.22 -5.42
CA THR A 36 -45.74 -25.05 -6.15
C THR A 36 -45.49 -24.68 -7.62
N ARG A 37 -46.45 -24.98 -8.52
CA ARG A 37 -46.36 -24.57 -9.95
C ARG A 37 -46.11 -23.08 -10.14
N ARG A 38 -46.72 -22.24 -9.29
CA ARG A 38 -46.50 -20.79 -9.32
C ARG A 38 -45.04 -20.46 -9.01
N ASN A 39 -44.48 -21.10 -7.98
CA ASN A 39 -43.09 -20.88 -7.59
C ASN A 39 -42.11 -21.42 -8.63
N ALA A 40 -42.35 -22.61 -9.20
CA ALA A 40 -41.52 -23.16 -10.27
C ALA A 40 -41.41 -22.21 -11.48
N ARG A 41 -42.54 -21.61 -11.90
CA ARG A 41 -42.53 -20.60 -12.97
C ARG A 41 -41.71 -19.35 -12.61
N ILE A 42 -41.86 -18.85 -11.38
CA ILE A 42 -41.08 -17.69 -10.91
C ILE A 42 -39.57 -18.02 -10.91
N VAL A 43 -39.21 -19.22 -10.47
CA VAL A 43 -37.83 -19.69 -10.43
C VAL A 43 -37.24 -19.80 -11.83
N LEU A 44 -37.95 -20.46 -12.76
CA LEU A 44 -37.52 -20.61 -14.15
C LEU A 44 -37.36 -19.24 -14.85
N ASN A 45 -38.34 -18.35 -14.70
CA ASN A 45 -38.23 -17.00 -15.26
C ASN A 45 -37.02 -16.23 -14.70
N LYS A 46 -36.74 -16.35 -13.40
CA LYS A 46 -35.56 -15.72 -12.79
C LYS A 46 -34.24 -16.31 -13.30
N MET A 47 -34.19 -17.63 -13.53
CA MET A 47 -33.01 -18.27 -14.12
C MET A 47 -32.80 -17.83 -15.58
N GLU A 48 -33.89 -17.63 -16.32
CA GLU A 48 -33.87 -17.09 -17.68
C GLU A 48 -33.46 -15.61 -17.73
N GLU A 49 -33.97 -14.77 -16.81
CA GLU A 49 -33.53 -13.37 -16.64
C GLU A 49 -32.02 -13.25 -16.36
N GLU A 50 -31.45 -14.20 -15.62
CA GLU A 50 -30.01 -14.26 -15.35
C GLU A 50 -29.23 -14.96 -16.49
N GLY A 51 -29.92 -15.44 -17.53
CA GLY A 51 -29.34 -16.07 -18.72
C GLY A 51 -28.75 -17.47 -18.47
N TRP A 52 -29.16 -18.15 -17.40
CA TRP A 52 -28.65 -19.49 -17.05
C TRP A 52 -29.33 -20.58 -17.86
N ILE A 53 -30.60 -20.37 -18.17
CA ILE A 53 -31.43 -21.27 -18.97
C ILE A 53 -32.20 -20.46 -20.02
N GLU A 54 -32.79 -21.16 -20.96
CA GLU A 54 -33.81 -20.65 -21.87
C GLU A 54 -35.04 -21.54 -21.74
N TRP A 55 -36.19 -20.95 -21.43
CA TRP A 55 -37.41 -21.65 -21.04
C TRP A 55 -38.55 -21.39 -22.02
N HIS A 56 -39.00 -22.43 -22.71
CA HIS A 56 -40.11 -22.35 -23.66
C HIS A 56 -41.34 -23.11 -23.13
N PRO A 57 -42.30 -22.41 -22.51
CA PRO A 57 -43.49 -23.05 -21.95
C PRO A 57 -44.46 -23.51 -23.06
N SER A 58 -44.92 -24.76 -22.97
CA SER A 58 -45.97 -25.32 -23.85
C SER A 58 -47.30 -25.46 -23.09
N PRO A 59 -48.35 -24.69 -23.40
CA PRO A 59 -49.65 -24.83 -22.75
C PRO A 59 -50.42 -26.07 -23.24
N GLY A 60 -50.80 -26.95 -22.30
CA GLY A 60 -51.64 -28.14 -22.54
C GLY A 60 -51.26 -29.32 -21.66
N ARG A 61 -52.25 -30.13 -21.22
CA ARG A 61 -52.01 -31.34 -20.41
C ARG A 61 -51.13 -32.31 -21.20
N GLY A 62 -50.01 -32.75 -20.62
CA GLY A 62 -49.10 -33.73 -21.21
C GLY A 62 -48.17 -33.20 -22.31
N LYS A 63 -48.17 -31.89 -22.62
CA LYS A 63 -47.21 -31.31 -23.55
C LYS A 63 -45.91 -30.96 -22.85
N LEU A 64 -44.79 -31.32 -23.46
CA LEU A 64 -43.45 -30.98 -22.97
C LEU A 64 -43.13 -29.51 -23.27
N SER A 65 -42.71 -28.79 -22.24
CA SER A 65 -42.03 -27.49 -22.38
C SER A 65 -40.54 -27.75 -22.65
N LYS A 66 -39.82 -26.80 -23.26
CA LYS A 66 -38.37 -26.97 -23.48
C LYS A 66 -37.58 -26.21 -22.42
N LEU A 67 -36.64 -26.90 -21.79
CA LEU A 67 -35.65 -26.35 -20.89
C LEU A 67 -34.28 -26.53 -21.54
N ASN A 68 -33.64 -25.41 -21.92
CA ASN A 68 -32.28 -25.45 -22.47
C ASN A 68 -31.31 -24.84 -21.46
N PHE A 69 -30.20 -25.51 -21.17
CA PHE A 69 -29.17 -24.98 -20.28
C PHE A 69 -28.17 -24.14 -21.08
N LYS A 70 -27.99 -22.87 -20.70
CA LYS A 70 -27.07 -21.93 -21.39
C LYS A 70 -25.73 -21.76 -20.67
N ARG A 71 -25.65 -22.22 -19.42
CA ARG A 71 -24.49 -22.10 -18.54
C ARG A 71 -24.23 -23.40 -17.80
N SER A 72 -22.97 -23.66 -17.49
CA SER A 72 -22.59 -24.78 -16.62
C SER A 72 -22.78 -24.44 -15.14
N ARG A 73 -22.75 -25.45 -14.26
CA ARG A 73 -22.68 -25.24 -12.80
C ARG A 73 -21.47 -24.40 -12.39
N SER A 74 -20.32 -24.59 -13.05
CA SER A 74 -19.11 -23.79 -12.78
C SER A 74 -19.36 -22.34 -13.14
N ASP A 75 -19.91 -22.06 -14.33
CA ASP A 75 -20.14 -20.70 -14.81
C ASP A 75 -21.06 -19.91 -13.87
N VAL A 76 -22.16 -20.53 -13.41
CA VAL A 76 -23.10 -19.89 -12.48
C VAL A 76 -22.42 -19.60 -11.13
N SER A 77 -21.61 -20.53 -10.63
CA SER A 77 -20.91 -20.39 -9.35
C SER A 77 -19.79 -19.34 -9.42
N GLU A 78 -18.99 -19.34 -10.49
CA GLU A 78 -17.93 -18.38 -10.72
C GLU A 78 -18.48 -16.95 -10.90
N ASN A 79 -19.57 -16.76 -11.64
CA ASN A 79 -20.19 -15.44 -11.78
C ASN A 79 -20.74 -14.93 -10.45
N LEU A 80 -21.35 -15.79 -9.64
CA LEU A 80 -21.82 -15.41 -8.31
C LEU A 80 -20.65 -15.12 -7.36
N ALA A 81 -19.56 -15.88 -7.47
CA ALA A 81 -18.33 -15.62 -6.73
C ALA A 81 -17.72 -14.26 -7.10
N ARG A 82 -17.66 -13.88 -8.39
CA ARG A 82 -17.23 -12.54 -8.82
C ARG A 82 -18.09 -11.44 -8.21
N ARG A 83 -19.42 -11.59 -8.22
CA ARG A 83 -20.32 -10.63 -7.55
C ARG A 83 -20.02 -10.51 -6.05
N TYR A 84 -19.75 -11.63 -5.38
CA TYR A 84 -19.34 -11.58 -3.98
C TYR A 84 -17.99 -10.89 -3.78
N LEU A 85 -17.03 -11.06 -4.69
CA LEU A 85 -15.77 -10.31 -4.67
C LEU A 85 -16.01 -8.81 -4.88
N GLU A 86 -16.89 -8.42 -5.81
CA GLU A 86 -17.32 -7.01 -6.01
C GLU A 86 -17.95 -6.38 -4.77
N GLU A 87 -18.58 -7.20 -3.92
CA GLU A 87 -19.15 -6.77 -2.66
C GLU A 87 -18.15 -6.81 -1.48
N GLY A 88 -16.92 -7.28 -1.69
CA GLY A 88 -15.90 -7.50 -0.66
C GLY A 88 -16.13 -8.75 0.20
N LYS A 89 -16.99 -9.67 -0.23
CA LYS A 89 -17.43 -10.85 0.52
C LYS A 89 -16.68 -12.11 0.09
N VAL A 90 -15.36 -12.14 0.27
CA VAL A 90 -14.49 -13.25 -0.16
C VAL A 90 -14.91 -14.60 0.44
N GLY A 91 -15.28 -14.65 1.73
CA GLY A 91 -15.79 -15.89 2.34
C GLY A 91 -17.08 -16.42 1.71
N HIS A 92 -17.93 -15.53 1.18
CA HIS A 92 -19.12 -15.95 0.43
C HIS A 92 -18.75 -16.44 -0.97
N ALA A 93 -17.78 -15.80 -1.62
CA ALA A 93 -17.22 -16.26 -2.90
C ALA A 93 -16.63 -17.67 -2.74
N LEU A 94 -15.82 -17.91 -1.72
CA LEU A 94 -15.24 -19.23 -1.41
C LEU A 94 -16.32 -20.28 -1.13
N LYS A 95 -17.33 -19.92 -0.34
CA LYS A 95 -18.46 -20.81 -0.05
C LYS A 95 -19.25 -21.18 -1.32
N VAL A 96 -19.38 -20.23 -2.25
CA VAL A 96 -20.04 -20.48 -3.53
C VAL A 96 -19.20 -21.37 -4.44
N LEU A 97 -17.89 -21.35 -4.29
CA LEU A 97 -16.98 -22.24 -5.02
C LEU A 97 -16.74 -23.56 -4.27
N ASP A 98 -17.69 -24.00 -3.44
CA ASP A 98 -17.63 -25.25 -2.67
C ASP A 98 -16.39 -25.37 -1.77
N GLN A 99 -15.91 -24.24 -1.24
CA GLN A 99 -14.68 -24.10 -0.46
C GLN A 99 -13.40 -24.47 -1.23
N ASP A 100 -13.46 -24.50 -2.56
CA ASP A 100 -12.31 -24.74 -3.43
C ASP A 100 -11.46 -23.46 -3.55
N THR A 101 -10.31 -23.46 -2.86
CA THR A 101 -9.38 -22.34 -2.84
C THR A 101 -8.70 -22.13 -4.20
N ALA A 102 -8.50 -23.19 -4.99
CA ALA A 102 -7.89 -23.08 -6.32
C ALA A 102 -8.86 -22.41 -7.31
N LYS A 103 -10.15 -22.77 -7.27
CA LYS A 103 -11.17 -22.07 -8.07
C LYS A 103 -11.32 -20.62 -7.64
N LEU A 104 -11.27 -20.34 -6.34
CA LEU A 104 -11.31 -18.96 -5.87
C LEU A 104 -10.12 -18.16 -6.40
N ALA A 105 -8.91 -18.71 -6.33
CA ALA A 105 -7.72 -18.08 -6.90
C ALA A 105 -7.91 -17.79 -8.40
N GLN A 106 -8.43 -18.74 -9.17
CA GLN A 106 -8.69 -18.56 -10.61
C GLN A 106 -9.75 -17.47 -10.90
N VAL A 107 -10.84 -17.44 -10.12
CA VAL A 107 -11.86 -16.39 -10.25
C VAL A 107 -11.29 -15.02 -9.89
N VAL A 108 -10.49 -14.96 -8.81
CA VAL A 108 -9.82 -13.74 -8.38
C VAL A 108 -8.79 -13.28 -9.43
N GLU A 109 -7.96 -14.16 -9.98
CA GLU A 109 -7.03 -13.86 -11.09
C GLU A 109 -7.78 -13.30 -12.31
N SER A 110 -8.93 -13.88 -12.66
CA SER A 110 -9.77 -13.36 -13.77
C SER A 110 -10.43 -12.02 -13.46
N TYR A 111 -10.57 -11.69 -12.18
CA TYR A 111 -11.21 -10.47 -11.69
C TYR A 111 -10.20 -9.33 -11.45
N LEU A 112 -8.97 -9.68 -11.09
CA LEU A 112 -7.84 -8.78 -10.88
C LEU A 112 -7.13 -8.46 -12.20
N GLY A 113 -6.14 -7.57 -12.13
CA GLY A 113 -5.33 -7.18 -13.28
C GLY A 113 -6.09 -6.25 -14.23
N VAL A 114 -5.77 -6.34 -15.52
CA VAL A 114 -6.32 -5.44 -16.55
C VAL A 114 -7.65 -5.95 -17.06
N GLN A 115 -8.67 -5.10 -16.97
CA GLN A 115 -10.01 -5.33 -17.51
C GLN A 115 -10.36 -4.23 -18.50
N GLN A 116 -11.14 -4.59 -19.53
CA GLN A 116 -11.86 -3.62 -20.33
C GLN A 116 -13.30 -3.55 -19.84
N GLN A 117 -13.69 -2.41 -19.28
CA GLN A 117 -15.06 -2.15 -18.85
C GLN A 117 -15.63 -0.99 -19.64
N GLU A 118 -16.66 -1.25 -20.46
CA GLU A 118 -17.32 -0.23 -21.28
C GLU A 118 -16.34 0.59 -22.16
N GLY A 119 -15.28 -0.06 -22.65
CA GLY A 119 -14.23 0.58 -23.46
C GLY A 119 -13.14 1.29 -22.65
N ARG A 120 -13.21 1.28 -21.31
CA ARG A 120 -12.16 1.81 -20.43
C ARG A 120 -11.19 0.74 -19.97
N GLN A 121 -9.92 1.09 -19.84
CA GLN A 121 -8.88 0.25 -19.24
C GLN A 121 -8.90 0.41 -17.72
N VAL A 122 -9.20 -0.67 -17.01
CA VAL A 122 -9.26 -0.71 -15.55
C VAL A 122 -8.20 -1.66 -15.02
N VAL A 123 -7.41 -1.23 -14.05
CA VAL A 123 -6.44 -2.08 -13.34
C VAL A 123 -6.95 -2.35 -11.94
N ARG A 124 -7.15 -3.63 -11.59
CA ARG A 124 -7.61 -4.07 -10.26
C ARG A 124 -6.46 -4.70 -9.49
N LEU A 125 -6.12 -4.08 -8.36
CA LEU A 125 -5.04 -4.49 -7.48
C LEU A 125 -5.61 -4.96 -6.15
N PRO A 126 -5.29 -6.17 -5.69
CA PRO A 126 -5.64 -6.58 -4.35
C PRO A 126 -4.76 -5.86 -3.32
N TYR A 127 -5.27 -5.66 -2.10
CA TYR A 127 -4.51 -5.14 -0.97
C TYR A 127 -5.10 -5.61 0.36
N TYR A 128 -4.27 -5.78 1.39
CA TYR A 128 -4.70 -6.43 2.64
C TYR A 128 -5.52 -5.52 3.59
N ARG A 129 -5.60 -4.22 3.33
CA ARG A 129 -6.31 -3.26 4.18
C ARG A 129 -6.84 -2.04 3.42
N PRO A 130 -7.79 -1.29 3.99
CA PRO A 130 -8.22 0.01 3.45
C PRO A 130 -7.11 1.08 3.48
N LEU A 131 -7.19 2.05 2.57
CA LEU A 131 -6.26 3.19 2.40
C LEU A 131 -6.99 4.53 2.62
N LEU A 132 -7.58 4.71 3.81
CA LEU A 132 -8.52 5.80 4.09
C LEU A 132 -7.88 7.19 4.32
N ALA A 133 -6.57 7.25 4.62
CA ALA A 133 -5.87 8.48 4.95
C ALA A 133 -4.92 8.91 3.83
N LEU A 134 -5.41 9.72 2.90
CA LEU A 134 -4.70 10.15 1.69
C LEU A 134 -4.26 11.63 1.74
N ASN A 135 -4.35 12.31 2.88
CA ASN A 135 -3.83 13.67 3.05
C ASN A 135 -2.30 13.64 3.28
N PRO A 136 -1.49 14.33 2.43
CA PRO A 136 -0.03 14.32 2.55
C PRO A 136 0.50 14.98 3.84
N LEU A 137 -0.33 15.75 4.55
CA LEU A 137 0.02 16.36 5.82
C LEU A 137 -0.17 15.42 7.03
N GLN A 138 -0.81 14.27 6.85
CA GLN A 138 -1.00 13.31 7.93
C GLN A 138 0.18 12.34 8.03
N ASN A 139 0.25 11.60 9.15
CA ASN A 139 1.20 10.50 9.27
C ASN A 139 0.68 9.31 8.45
N ILE A 140 1.22 9.16 7.25
CA ILE A 140 0.79 8.17 6.26
C ILE A 140 1.86 7.10 6.03
N ARG A 141 1.42 5.84 5.80
CA ARG A 141 2.32 4.71 5.52
C ARG A 141 2.77 4.73 4.06
N ARG A 142 3.72 3.85 3.72
CA ARG A 142 4.32 3.77 2.37
C ARG A 142 3.28 3.64 1.24
N SER A 143 2.18 2.92 1.46
CA SER A 143 1.14 2.71 0.45
C SER A 143 0.35 3.99 0.19
N GLU A 144 -0.09 4.68 1.25
CA GLU A 144 -0.73 5.98 1.12
C GLU A 144 0.21 7.01 0.47
N ARG A 145 1.52 6.98 0.76
CA ARG A 145 2.51 7.85 0.07
C ARG A 145 2.54 7.57 -1.43
N HIS A 146 2.46 6.30 -1.82
CA HIS A 146 2.38 5.93 -3.23
C HIS A 146 1.12 6.53 -3.88
N ILE A 147 -0.05 6.37 -3.25
CA ILE A 147 -1.31 6.97 -3.74
C ILE A 147 -1.23 8.50 -3.79
N VAL A 148 -0.66 9.14 -2.76
CA VAL A 148 -0.44 10.60 -2.72
C VAL A 148 0.37 11.09 -3.91
N ARG A 149 1.40 10.35 -4.34
CA ARG A 149 2.19 10.69 -5.55
C ARG A 149 1.38 10.62 -6.85
N GLN A 150 0.30 9.83 -6.88
CA GLN A 150 -0.62 9.73 -8.02
C GLN A 150 -1.70 10.82 -8.00
N VAL A 151 -2.06 11.30 -6.80
CA VAL A 151 -3.14 12.30 -6.60
C VAL A 151 -2.62 13.73 -6.63
N PHE A 152 -1.40 13.97 -6.16
CA PHE A 152 -0.87 15.33 -6.00
C PHE A 152 0.43 15.54 -6.78
N SER A 153 0.65 16.81 -7.16
CA SER A 153 1.92 17.27 -7.74
C SER A 153 2.66 18.17 -6.75
N GLY A 154 3.98 18.19 -6.85
CA GLY A 154 4.87 19.09 -6.10
C GLY A 154 5.44 20.17 -7.00
N LEU A 155 6.30 21.04 -6.47
CA LEU A 155 7.12 21.90 -7.32
C LEU A 155 8.09 21.07 -8.17
N THR A 156 8.69 20.07 -7.56
CA THR A 156 9.61 19.10 -8.14
C THR A 156 9.15 17.67 -7.83
N LYS A 157 9.73 16.69 -8.51
CA LYS A 157 9.52 15.27 -8.21
C LYS A 157 10.75 14.45 -8.59
N LEU A 158 10.78 13.21 -8.11
CA LEU A 158 11.71 12.19 -8.60
C LEU A 158 11.04 11.39 -9.71
N ASP A 159 11.79 11.06 -10.76
CA ASP A 159 11.37 10.11 -11.78
C ASP A 159 11.65 8.65 -11.38
N GLU A 160 11.43 7.73 -12.31
CA GLU A 160 11.65 6.29 -12.14
C GLU A 160 13.13 5.88 -11.95
N ASN A 161 14.06 6.76 -12.31
CA ASN A 161 15.49 6.61 -12.08
C ASN A 161 15.95 7.36 -10.81
N GLU A 162 15.01 7.92 -10.06
CA GLU A 162 15.25 8.71 -8.86
C GLU A 162 16.06 9.99 -9.13
N GLU A 163 15.93 10.51 -10.36
CA GLU A 163 16.47 11.79 -10.77
C GLU A 163 15.45 12.90 -10.48
N LEU A 164 15.96 14.04 -10.02
CA LEU A 164 15.14 15.20 -9.73
C LEU A 164 14.71 15.88 -11.02
N ILE A 165 13.40 15.94 -11.25
CA ILE A 165 12.80 16.53 -12.45
C ILE A 165 11.74 17.59 -12.12
N PRO A 166 11.44 18.49 -13.09
CA PRO A 166 10.30 19.39 -13.02
C PRO A 166 8.95 18.71 -12.81
N ASP A 167 8.07 19.37 -12.04
CA ASP A 167 6.67 18.97 -11.89
C ASP A 167 5.75 20.19 -12.11
N LEU A 168 5.13 20.78 -11.07
CA LEU A 168 4.37 22.04 -11.20
C LEU A 168 5.28 23.22 -11.55
N ALA A 169 6.50 23.25 -11.02
CA ALA A 169 7.53 24.14 -11.51
C ALA A 169 8.16 23.50 -12.75
N HIS A 170 8.15 24.20 -13.89
CA HIS A 170 8.77 23.69 -15.11
C HIS A 170 10.30 23.90 -15.11
N THR A 171 10.81 24.81 -14.28
CA THR A 171 12.23 25.02 -14.00
C THR A 171 12.39 25.81 -12.69
N TRP A 172 13.60 25.84 -12.15
CA TRP A 172 13.97 26.59 -10.95
C TRP A 172 15.44 26.99 -11.00
N GLU A 173 15.82 27.97 -10.18
CA GLU A 173 17.20 28.42 -10.05
C GLU A 173 17.51 28.80 -8.60
N MET A 174 18.75 28.54 -8.19
CA MET A 174 19.31 29.03 -6.93
C MET A 174 19.88 30.42 -7.18
N LEU A 175 19.22 31.47 -6.66
CA LEU A 175 19.72 32.84 -6.76
C LEU A 175 20.85 33.07 -5.74
N THR A 176 20.65 32.54 -4.53
CA THR A 176 21.64 32.38 -3.48
C THR A 176 21.32 31.10 -2.70
N PRO A 177 22.22 30.56 -1.85
CA PRO A 177 21.89 29.42 -0.98
C PRO A 177 20.69 29.65 -0.06
N ARG A 178 20.25 30.90 0.14
CA ARG A 178 19.08 31.28 0.93
C ARG A 178 17.89 31.75 0.11
N GLN A 179 17.99 31.73 -1.22
CA GLN A 179 16.94 32.23 -2.09
C GLN A 179 16.81 31.37 -3.35
N TRP A 180 15.68 30.68 -3.44
CA TRP A 180 15.34 29.84 -4.58
C TRP A 180 14.15 30.41 -5.34
N ARG A 181 14.22 30.38 -6.67
CA ARG A 181 13.14 30.81 -7.56
C ARG A 181 12.60 29.63 -8.36
N PHE A 182 11.27 29.48 -8.37
CA PHE A 182 10.55 28.44 -9.10
C PHE A 182 9.57 29.07 -10.10
N TYR A 183 9.56 28.55 -11.33
CA TYR A 183 8.70 29.01 -12.41
C TYR A 183 7.56 28.02 -12.64
N ILE A 184 6.34 28.44 -12.33
CA ILE A 184 5.14 27.58 -12.27
C ILE A 184 4.46 27.48 -13.64
N ARG A 185 3.97 26.30 -13.99
CA ARG A 185 3.18 26.10 -15.21
C ARG A 185 1.88 26.92 -15.17
N PRO A 186 1.54 27.66 -16.24
CA PRO A 186 0.27 28.36 -16.31
C PRO A 186 -0.89 27.37 -16.51
N ALA A 187 -2.09 27.79 -16.11
CA ALA A 187 -3.35 27.10 -16.40
C ALA A 187 -3.47 25.64 -15.89
N VAL A 188 -2.69 25.25 -14.88
CA VAL A 188 -2.87 23.98 -14.16
C VAL A 188 -4.21 24.00 -13.42
N ARG A 189 -4.90 22.88 -13.40
CA ARG A 189 -6.18 22.71 -12.70
C ARG A 189 -6.08 21.66 -11.60
N PHE A 190 -6.81 21.90 -10.52
CA PHE A 190 -7.15 20.88 -9.54
C PHE A 190 -8.18 19.91 -10.12
N HIS A 191 -8.32 18.73 -9.50
CA HIS A 191 -9.28 17.70 -9.92
C HIS A 191 -10.75 18.16 -9.94
N ASN A 192 -11.09 19.17 -9.15
CA ASN A 192 -12.42 19.78 -9.11
C ASN A 192 -12.66 20.83 -10.23
N GLY A 193 -11.64 21.12 -11.05
CA GLY A 193 -11.70 22.07 -12.16
C GLY A 193 -11.18 23.47 -11.84
N ASP A 194 -10.95 23.80 -10.56
CA ASP A 194 -10.42 25.10 -10.16
C ASP A 194 -8.99 25.30 -10.68
N LEU A 195 -8.63 26.55 -10.97
CA LEU A 195 -7.27 26.89 -11.38
C LEU A 195 -6.33 26.85 -10.18
N LEU A 196 -5.13 26.29 -10.38
CA LEU A 196 -4.03 26.41 -9.43
C LEU A 196 -3.55 27.87 -9.42
N THR A 197 -3.79 28.56 -8.30
CA THR A 197 -3.33 29.92 -8.10
C THR A 197 -1.95 29.95 -7.43
N VAL A 198 -1.24 31.06 -7.58
CA VAL A 198 0.04 31.31 -6.91
C VAL A 198 -0.15 31.32 -5.39
N GLU A 199 -1.28 31.85 -4.91
CA GLU A 199 -1.64 31.90 -3.50
C GLU A 199 -1.80 30.50 -2.90
N ALA A 200 -2.37 29.54 -3.64
CA ALA A 200 -2.48 28.15 -3.20
C ALA A 200 -1.09 27.47 -3.05
N VAL A 201 -0.15 27.80 -3.95
CA VAL A 201 1.24 27.34 -3.86
C VAL A 201 1.92 27.95 -2.63
N ILE A 202 1.79 29.27 -2.42
CA ILE A 202 2.33 29.98 -1.26
C ILE A 202 1.76 29.42 0.05
N GLU A 203 0.44 29.18 0.13
CA GLU A 203 -0.20 28.60 1.31
C GLU A 203 0.36 27.21 1.64
N SER A 204 0.49 26.35 0.63
CA SER A 204 1.04 25.00 0.79
C SER A 204 2.49 25.02 1.29
N LEU A 205 3.34 25.85 0.68
CA LEU A 205 4.75 25.97 1.05
C LEU A 205 4.94 26.61 2.43
N ASN A 206 4.14 27.61 2.79
CA ASN A 206 4.15 28.17 4.15
C ASN A 206 3.74 27.14 5.20
N GLY A 207 2.84 26.22 4.87
CA GLY A 207 2.47 25.10 5.75
C GLY A 207 3.65 24.19 6.09
N LEU A 208 4.66 24.11 5.22
CA LEU A 208 5.86 23.29 5.45
C LEU A 208 6.72 23.81 6.60
N ARG A 209 6.61 25.08 6.99
CA ARG A 209 7.38 25.65 8.13
C ARG A 209 7.16 24.93 9.45
N SER A 210 6.03 24.22 9.59
CA SER A 210 5.72 23.37 10.75
C SER A 210 6.48 22.03 10.76
N ARG A 211 7.07 21.65 9.63
CA ARG A 211 7.88 20.44 9.44
C ARG A 211 9.34 20.74 9.74
N LYS A 212 10.02 19.79 10.38
CA LYS A 212 11.43 19.97 10.77
C LYS A 212 12.32 20.11 9.56
N LEU A 213 12.04 19.35 8.50
CA LEU A 213 12.77 19.38 7.24
C LEU A 213 12.78 20.77 6.60
N PHE A 214 11.70 21.54 6.75
CA PHE A 214 11.50 22.84 6.10
C PHE A 214 11.42 24.01 7.10
N SER A 215 11.86 23.79 8.34
CA SER A 215 11.76 24.77 9.43
C SER A 215 12.53 26.07 9.16
N HIS A 216 13.50 26.06 8.24
CA HIS A 216 14.26 27.22 7.78
C HIS A 216 13.60 28.04 6.69
N ILE A 217 12.44 27.64 6.17
CA ILE A 217 11.67 28.52 5.28
C ILE A 217 11.25 29.75 6.10
N GLU A 218 11.83 30.89 5.75
CA GLU A 218 11.55 32.17 6.38
C GLU A 218 10.31 32.80 5.75
N GLN A 219 10.27 32.83 4.41
CA GLN A 219 9.23 33.51 3.66
C GLN A 219 9.04 32.89 2.27
N VAL A 220 7.79 32.82 1.83
CA VAL A 220 7.43 32.45 0.45
C VAL A 220 6.64 33.60 -0.16
N VAL A 221 7.12 34.13 -1.28
CA VAL A 221 6.48 35.24 -2.00
C VAL A 221 6.37 34.96 -3.48
N SER A 222 5.57 35.78 -4.16
CA SER A 222 5.54 35.83 -5.61
C SER A 222 5.86 37.23 -6.07
N THR A 223 6.93 37.36 -6.84
CA THR A 223 7.36 38.65 -7.42
C THR A 223 6.65 38.95 -8.74
N GLN A 224 6.19 37.91 -9.45
CA GLN A 224 5.54 37.99 -10.75
C GLN A 224 4.55 36.84 -10.93
N LYS A 225 3.63 36.98 -11.89
CA LYS A 225 2.69 35.91 -12.24
C LYS A 225 3.45 34.61 -12.55
N HIS A 226 3.06 33.52 -11.88
CA HIS A 226 3.68 32.19 -12.02
C HIS A 226 5.15 32.10 -11.57
N VAL A 227 5.63 33.03 -10.74
CA VAL A 227 6.97 32.95 -10.13
C VAL A 227 6.81 32.85 -8.62
N ILE A 228 7.51 31.91 -8.00
CA ILE A 228 7.58 31.71 -6.55
C ILE A 228 9.02 31.87 -6.11
N ASP A 229 9.27 32.79 -5.16
CA ASP A 229 10.55 32.96 -4.50
C ASP A 229 10.43 32.43 -3.06
N ILE A 230 11.31 31.50 -2.68
CA ILE A 230 11.43 30.94 -1.33
C ILE A 230 12.71 31.51 -0.69
N HIS A 231 12.53 32.19 0.43
CA HIS A 231 13.60 32.76 1.26
C HIS A 231 13.82 31.88 2.50
N LEU A 232 15.09 31.66 2.84
CA LEU A 232 15.52 30.77 3.91
C LEU A 232 16.35 31.52 4.96
N ASP A 233 16.22 31.14 6.23
CA ASP A 233 16.99 31.74 7.33
C ASP A 233 18.44 31.21 7.44
N ARG A 234 18.71 30.07 6.78
CA ARG A 234 20.02 29.44 6.63
C ARG A 234 20.18 28.87 5.22
N ASP A 235 21.43 28.61 4.85
CA ASP A 235 21.78 28.08 3.53
C ASP A 235 21.18 26.67 3.36
N ASP A 236 20.57 26.42 2.20
CA ASP A 236 20.10 25.11 1.76
C ASP A 236 20.33 24.97 0.25
N HIS A 237 21.37 24.22 -0.13
CA HIS A 237 21.71 23.91 -1.51
C HIS A 237 20.84 22.77 -2.10
N HIS A 238 20.01 22.14 -1.29
CA HIS A 238 19.26 20.93 -1.63
C HIS A 238 17.74 21.12 -1.55
N LEU A 239 17.24 22.34 -1.34
CA LEU A 239 15.80 22.61 -1.25
C LEU A 239 14.96 21.96 -2.38
N PRO A 240 15.36 21.99 -3.66
CA PRO A 240 14.58 21.34 -4.72
C PRO A 240 14.39 19.83 -4.55
N ILE A 241 15.40 19.09 -4.04
CA ILE A 241 15.25 17.65 -3.78
C ILE A 241 14.36 17.40 -2.58
N LEU A 242 14.44 18.25 -1.54
CA LEU A 242 13.56 18.16 -0.37
C LEU A 242 12.09 18.41 -0.76
N LEU A 243 11.83 19.35 -1.68
CA LEU A 243 10.48 19.63 -2.18
C LEU A 243 9.85 18.50 -3.01
N ALA A 244 10.60 17.44 -3.34
CA ALA A 244 10.05 16.22 -3.94
C ALA A 244 9.32 15.32 -2.91
N GLU A 245 9.48 15.61 -1.61
CA GLU A 245 8.85 14.88 -0.51
C GLU A 245 7.32 14.86 -0.58
N SER A 246 6.70 13.81 -0.02
CA SER A 246 5.24 13.67 -0.06
C SER A 246 4.53 14.77 0.73
N CYS A 247 5.11 15.23 1.84
CA CYS A 247 4.53 16.34 2.61
C CYS A 247 4.62 17.70 1.89
N ALA A 248 5.49 17.83 0.88
CA ALA A 248 5.73 19.06 0.10
C ALA A 248 4.83 19.20 -1.14
N LYS A 249 3.82 18.33 -1.29
CA LYS A 249 2.83 18.43 -2.36
C LYS A 249 1.96 19.66 -2.22
N ILE A 250 1.57 20.25 -3.35
CA ILE A 250 0.70 21.43 -3.38
C ILE A 250 -0.75 20.99 -3.23
N LEU A 251 -1.43 21.57 -2.26
CA LEU A 251 -2.77 21.18 -1.85
C LEU A 251 -3.80 22.22 -2.29
N LEU A 252 -5.05 21.78 -2.41
CA LEU A 252 -6.18 22.70 -2.52
C LEU A 252 -6.17 23.68 -1.31
N PRO A 253 -6.48 24.98 -1.46
CA PRO A 253 -6.51 25.91 -0.33
C PRO A 253 -7.42 25.43 0.81
N VAL A 254 -7.02 25.63 2.06
CA VAL A 254 -7.76 25.17 3.26
C VAL A 254 -9.22 25.62 3.23
N THR A 255 -9.48 26.85 2.78
CA THR A 255 -10.83 27.43 2.67
C THR A 255 -11.74 26.72 1.66
N SER A 256 -11.17 25.93 0.75
CA SER A 256 -11.88 25.18 -0.28
C SER A 256 -11.95 23.68 0.02
N ARG A 257 -11.40 23.22 1.17
CA ARG A 257 -11.44 21.82 1.59
C ARG A 257 -12.75 21.53 2.34
N ASN A 258 -13.28 20.32 2.14
CA ASN A 258 -14.37 19.79 2.95
C ASN A 258 -13.82 18.92 4.11
N GLU A 259 -14.71 18.46 4.99
CA GLU A 259 -14.35 17.60 6.14
C GLU A 259 -13.75 16.24 5.70
N GLU A 260 -14.12 15.78 4.52
CA GLU A 260 -13.70 14.50 3.95
C GLU A 260 -12.36 14.58 3.20
N PHE A 261 -11.67 15.73 3.18
CA PHE A 261 -10.44 15.94 2.41
C PHE A 261 -9.33 14.93 2.74
N ASN A 262 -9.33 14.36 3.95
CA ASN A 262 -8.39 13.31 4.33
C ASN A 262 -8.60 12.01 3.55
N GLN A 263 -9.84 11.68 3.22
CA GLN A 263 -10.23 10.44 2.55
C GLN A 263 -10.44 10.63 1.04
N PHE A 264 -10.94 11.81 0.64
CA PHE A 264 -11.20 12.23 -0.73
C PHE A 264 -10.43 13.52 -1.08
N PRO A 265 -9.09 13.49 -1.04
CA PRO A 265 -8.29 14.66 -1.37
C PRO A 265 -8.48 15.11 -2.83
N ILE A 266 -8.44 16.43 -3.02
CA ILE A 266 -8.36 17.08 -4.33
C ILE A 266 -6.93 17.55 -4.54
N GLY A 267 -6.29 17.06 -5.60
CA GLY A 267 -4.94 17.44 -6.00
C GLY A 267 -4.87 17.91 -7.45
N THR A 268 -3.67 17.93 -8.00
CA THR A 268 -3.36 18.30 -9.40
C THR A 268 -2.67 17.16 -10.15
N GLY A 269 -2.57 15.98 -9.53
CA GLY A 269 -1.86 14.82 -10.06
C GLY A 269 -2.62 14.09 -11.17
N PRO A 270 -2.00 13.05 -11.76
CA PRO A 270 -2.55 12.30 -12.89
C PRO A 270 -3.85 11.56 -12.60
N TYR A 271 -4.12 11.20 -11.34
CA TYR A 271 -5.33 10.51 -10.93
C TYR A 271 -6.08 11.29 -9.85
N LYS A 272 -7.41 11.19 -9.84
CA LYS A 272 -8.28 11.71 -8.77
C LYS A 272 -8.95 10.57 -8.01
N VAL A 273 -9.21 10.77 -6.72
CA VAL A 273 -9.95 9.79 -5.91
C VAL A 273 -11.44 9.85 -6.28
N GLN A 274 -11.98 8.75 -6.81
CA GLN A 274 -13.39 8.61 -7.16
C GLN A 274 -14.19 7.93 -6.05
N GLN A 275 -13.60 6.95 -5.37
CA GLN A 275 -14.20 6.22 -4.25
C GLN A 275 -13.10 5.81 -3.28
N ASN A 276 -13.34 5.87 -1.96
CA ASN A 276 -12.42 5.35 -0.96
C ASN A 276 -13.22 4.91 0.27
N ASP A 277 -13.32 3.61 0.49
CA ASP A 277 -14.05 3.02 1.63
C ASP A 277 -13.35 1.75 2.16
N GLU A 278 -13.98 1.08 3.11
CA GLU A 278 -13.47 -0.15 3.74
C GLU A 278 -13.24 -1.31 2.76
N LYS A 279 -13.83 -1.25 1.56
CA LYS A 279 -13.79 -2.32 0.56
C LYS A 279 -12.84 -2.00 -0.58
N ARG A 280 -12.77 -0.74 -1.00
CA ARG A 280 -11.93 -0.35 -2.13
C ARG A 280 -11.57 1.13 -2.18
N LEU A 281 -10.44 1.40 -2.81
CA LEU A 281 -10.04 2.71 -3.33
C LEU A 281 -10.13 2.67 -4.87
N VAL A 282 -10.80 3.66 -5.47
CA VAL A 282 -10.89 3.82 -6.93
C VAL A 282 -10.27 5.16 -7.31
N LEU A 283 -9.24 5.10 -8.15
CA LEU A 283 -8.57 6.24 -8.75
C LEU A 283 -8.98 6.35 -10.21
N GLN A 284 -9.45 7.52 -10.63
CA GLN A 284 -9.82 7.80 -12.01
C GLN A 284 -8.77 8.70 -12.67
N ALA A 285 -8.35 8.39 -13.90
CA ALA A 285 -7.46 9.26 -14.66
C ALA A 285 -8.07 10.66 -14.79
N PHE A 286 -7.25 11.69 -14.59
CA PHE A 286 -7.67 13.08 -14.68
C PHE A 286 -7.37 13.64 -16.07
N ASP A 287 -8.41 13.78 -16.91
CA ASP A 287 -8.28 14.31 -18.27
C ASP A 287 -7.73 15.75 -18.31
N GLY A 288 -7.88 16.51 -17.22
CA GLY A 288 -7.34 17.86 -17.08
C GLY A 288 -5.91 17.94 -16.56
N TYR A 289 -5.21 16.80 -16.45
CA TYR A 289 -3.83 16.77 -15.97
C TYR A 289 -2.91 17.57 -16.91
N PHE A 290 -2.01 18.36 -16.32
CA PHE A 290 -1.14 19.26 -17.09
C PHE A 290 0.02 18.55 -17.80
N GLY A 291 0.28 17.28 -17.44
CA GLY A 291 1.22 16.40 -18.12
C GLY A 291 0.53 15.48 -19.13
N PHE A 292 1.16 14.35 -19.45
CA PHE A 292 0.50 13.31 -20.22
C PHE A 292 -0.55 12.62 -19.37
N ARG A 293 -1.79 12.57 -19.89
CA ARG A 293 -2.86 11.78 -19.28
C ARG A 293 -2.41 10.33 -19.13
N PRO A 294 -2.65 9.68 -17.97
CA PRO A 294 -2.44 8.25 -17.83
C PRO A 294 -3.14 7.44 -18.91
N LEU A 295 -2.50 6.33 -19.30
CA LEU A 295 -3.02 5.41 -20.31
C LEU A 295 -4.09 4.48 -19.76
N ILE A 296 -4.05 4.20 -18.45
CA ILE A 296 -5.08 3.47 -17.72
C ILE A 296 -6.16 4.47 -17.25
N ASP A 297 -7.43 4.13 -17.46
CA ASP A 297 -8.55 5.02 -17.13
C ASP A 297 -8.94 4.96 -15.65
N SER A 298 -8.79 3.79 -15.03
CA SER A 298 -9.13 3.56 -13.62
C SER A 298 -8.17 2.57 -12.96
N VAL A 299 -7.75 2.86 -11.73
CA VAL A 299 -7.04 1.92 -10.85
C VAL A 299 -7.88 1.68 -9.62
N GLU A 300 -8.23 0.42 -9.37
CA GLU A 300 -9.03 -0.01 -8.23
C GLU A 300 -8.18 -0.86 -7.28
N VAL A 301 -7.98 -0.38 -6.06
CA VAL A 301 -7.33 -1.14 -5.00
C VAL A 301 -8.41 -1.78 -4.13
N TRP A 302 -8.51 -3.11 -4.20
CA TRP A 302 -9.54 -3.91 -3.53
C TRP A 302 -9.02 -4.50 -2.22
N VAL A 303 -9.76 -4.28 -1.14
CA VAL A 303 -9.42 -4.83 0.18
C VAL A 303 -9.80 -6.31 0.22
N ILE A 304 -8.79 -7.16 0.36
CA ILE A 304 -8.90 -8.61 0.52
C ILE A 304 -8.32 -8.96 1.88
N ASP A 305 -9.13 -9.51 2.76
CA ASP A 305 -8.74 -9.89 4.13
C ASP A 305 -7.47 -10.76 4.16
N ASP A 306 -6.62 -10.58 5.18
CA ASP A 306 -5.30 -11.19 5.33
C ASP A 306 -5.33 -12.72 5.23
N VAL A 307 -6.39 -13.36 5.74
CA VAL A 307 -6.59 -14.82 5.65
C VAL A 307 -6.66 -15.29 4.19
N HIS A 308 -7.16 -14.42 3.31
CA HIS A 308 -7.34 -14.69 1.89
C HIS A 308 -6.27 -14.06 1.01
N SER A 309 -5.51 -13.09 1.53
CA SER A 309 -4.40 -12.42 0.84
C SER A 309 -3.36 -13.44 0.34
N SER A 310 -2.92 -14.38 1.18
CA SER A 310 -1.97 -15.45 0.81
C SER A 310 -2.49 -16.42 -0.26
N MET A 311 -3.81 -16.49 -0.48
CA MET A 311 -4.43 -17.27 -1.56
C MET A 311 -4.53 -16.52 -2.89
N VAL A 312 -4.29 -15.21 -2.87
CA VAL A 312 -4.48 -14.30 -4.00
C VAL A 312 -3.15 -13.77 -4.52
N PHE A 313 -2.21 -13.44 -3.64
CA PHE A 313 -0.86 -13.02 -4.02
C PHE A 313 0.06 -14.24 -4.21
N PRO A 314 0.98 -14.21 -5.19
CA PRO A 314 2.10 -15.13 -5.16
C PRO A 314 2.96 -14.77 -3.95
N SER A 315 2.83 -15.59 -2.92
CA SER A 315 3.87 -15.74 -1.91
C SER A 315 5.14 -16.24 -2.62
N LEU A 316 6.33 -15.85 -2.16
CA LEU A 316 7.61 -16.42 -2.64
C LEU A 316 7.72 -17.95 -2.35
N SER A 317 6.65 -18.57 -1.86
CA SER A 317 6.52 -19.96 -1.41
C SER A 317 6.26 -21.01 -2.50
N LYS A 318 6.27 -20.67 -3.80
CA LYS A 318 6.31 -21.68 -4.88
C LYS A 318 7.71 -21.80 -5.50
N PRO A 319 8.64 -22.58 -4.90
CA PRO A 319 9.90 -22.95 -5.55
C PRO A 319 9.74 -24.07 -6.59
N ILE A 320 8.53 -24.62 -6.80
CA ILE A 320 8.27 -25.57 -7.88
C ILE A 320 7.79 -24.79 -9.10
N ALA A 321 8.75 -24.39 -9.94
CA ALA A 321 8.46 -24.05 -11.31
C ALA A 321 7.72 -25.25 -11.96
N PRO A 322 6.58 -25.04 -12.66
CA PRO A 322 6.26 -25.91 -13.78
C PRO A 322 7.50 -25.96 -14.67
N GLN A 323 7.89 -27.13 -15.18
CA GLN A 323 9.08 -27.36 -16.02
C GLN A 323 8.99 -26.61 -17.38
N ALA A 324 8.84 -25.29 -17.34
CA ALA A 324 8.86 -24.30 -18.41
C ALA A 324 8.52 -22.86 -17.92
N ALA A 325 8.36 -22.57 -16.62
CA ALA A 325 8.12 -21.20 -16.15
C ALA A 325 9.45 -20.48 -15.88
N VAL A 326 9.80 -19.54 -16.76
CA VAL A 326 10.83 -18.53 -16.49
C VAL A 326 10.34 -17.71 -15.30
N VAL A 327 10.96 -17.86 -14.12
CA VAL A 327 10.72 -16.97 -12.97
C VAL A 327 11.23 -15.59 -13.38
N ASN A 328 10.32 -14.70 -13.76
CA ASN A 328 10.63 -13.42 -14.39
C ASN A 328 10.11 -12.23 -13.57
N ASP A 329 9.78 -12.43 -12.28
CA ASP A 329 9.31 -11.34 -11.41
C ASP A 329 10.43 -10.31 -11.19
N GLU A 330 10.11 -9.03 -11.39
CA GLU A 330 10.98 -7.91 -11.01
C GLU A 330 10.78 -7.64 -9.52
N VAL A 331 11.56 -8.36 -8.71
CA VAL A 331 11.65 -8.16 -7.26
C VAL A 331 12.87 -7.30 -6.94
N GLU A 332 12.67 -6.33 -6.06
CA GLU A 332 13.73 -5.47 -5.53
C GLU A 332 13.68 -5.51 -3.99
N LEU A 333 14.81 -5.32 -3.32
CA LEU A 333 14.79 -5.21 -1.87
C LEU A 333 14.17 -3.87 -1.47
N ASP A 334 13.37 -3.88 -0.40
CA ASP A 334 12.95 -2.66 0.28
C ASP A 334 14.20 -1.81 0.56
N PRO A 335 14.23 -0.54 0.14
CA PRO A 335 15.39 0.33 0.34
C PRO A 335 15.71 0.57 1.82
N GLY A 336 14.72 0.38 2.70
CA GLY A 336 14.88 0.46 4.15
C GLY A 336 14.83 -0.91 4.82
N CYS A 337 14.51 -0.90 6.12
CA CYS A 337 14.27 -2.12 6.88
C CYS A 337 13.11 -1.95 7.85
N THR A 338 12.58 -3.08 8.33
CA THR A 338 11.89 -3.10 9.62
C THR A 338 12.94 -2.99 10.72
N TYR A 339 12.66 -2.19 11.76
CA TYR A 339 13.54 -1.99 12.89
C TYR A 339 12.75 -1.95 14.21
N LEU A 340 13.43 -2.25 15.30
CA LEU A 340 12.95 -1.97 16.65
C LEU A 340 13.44 -0.59 17.04
N LEU A 341 12.53 0.31 17.40
CA LEU A 341 12.86 1.62 17.96
C LEU A 341 12.77 1.52 19.48
N LEU A 342 13.88 1.78 20.16
CA LEU A 342 13.95 1.73 21.62
C LEU A 342 13.53 3.09 22.19
N ASN A 343 12.66 3.09 23.20
CA ASN A 343 12.31 4.32 23.90
C ASN A 343 13.44 4.72 24.88
N ARG A 344 14.39 5.49 24.36
CA ARG A 344 15.57 6.01 25.07
C ARG A 344 15.27 7.25 25.92
N ARG A 345 14.05 7.79 25.84
CA ARG A 345 13.62 9.00 26.57
C ARG A 345 12.89 8.66 27.87
N ASP A 346 11.81 7.89 27.75
CA ASP A 346 10.88 7.62 28.86
C ASP A 346 10.75 6.13 29.20
N GLY A 347 11.03 5.23 28.26
CA GLY A 347 10.92 3.79 28.45
C GLY A 347 12.11 3.18 29.18
N LEU A 348 12.08 1.86 29.37
CA LEU A 348 13.14 1.11 30.05
C LEU A 348 14.52 1.30 29.40
N ALA A 349 14.52 1.38 28.06
CA ALA A 349 15.73 1.59 27.30
C ALA A 349 16.37 2.95 27.56
N LYS A 350 15.78 3.89 28.32
CA LYS A 350 16.51 5.06 28.82
C LYS A 350 17.80 4.68 29.54
N SER A 351 17.83 3.53 30.23
CA SER A 351 19.04 2.93 30.78
C SER A 351 19.88 2.25 29.69
N ASP A 352 21.19 2.48 29.71
CA ASP A 352 22.13 1.84 28.78
C ASP A 352 22.25 0.32 29.02
N GLU A 353 21.99 -0.14 30.25
CA GLU A 353 21.93 -1.57 30.56
C GLU A 353 20.74 -2.24 29.86
N TRP A 354 19.56 -1.61 29.93
CA TRP A 354 18.35 -2.10 29.24
C TRP A 354 18.48 -2.02 27.72
N ALA A 355 18.99 -0.91 27.19
CA ALA A 355 19.20 -0.78 25.74
C ALA A 355 20.21 -1.81 25.21
N SER A 356 21.27 -2.09 25.98
CA SER A 356 22.25 -3.12 25.65
C SER A 356 21.64 -4.52 25.68
N TYR A 357 20.87 -4.83 26.71
CA TYR A 357 20.14 -6.10 26.83
C TYR A 357 19.20 -6.31 25.63
N PHE A 358 18.33 -5.34 25.32
CA PHE A 358 17.42 -5.43 24.18
C PHE A 358 18.17 -5.61 22.86
N SER A 359 19.23 -4.83 22.62
CA SER A 359 20.01 -4.90 21.37
C SER A 359 20.72 -6.24 21.18
N GLN A 360 21.17 -6.88 22.27
CA GLN A 360 21.78 -8.20 22.22
C GLN A 360 20.73 -9.30 22.07
N ARG A 361 19.71 -9.29 22.93
CA ARG A 361 18.71 -10.37 23.01
C ARG A 361 17.80 -10.39 21.79
N LEU A 362 17.36 -9.22 21.35
CA LEU A 362 16.42 -9.02 20.25
C LEU A 362 17.13 -8.71 18.92
N SER A 363 18.38 -9.14 18.77
CA SER A 363 19.10 -9.03 17.50
C SER A 363 18.33 -9.71 16.35
N SER A 364 18.54 -9.21 15.12
CA SER A 364 17.86 -9.74 13.92
C SER A 364 17.98 -11.25 13.79
N LEU A 365 19.17 -11.82 14.04
CA LEU A 365 19.41 -13.27 13.98
C LEU A 365 18.66 -14.07 15.06
N ASN A 366 18.67 -13.60 16.31
CA ASN A 366 17.97 -14.29 17.40
C ASN A 366 16.46 -14.34 17.13
N VAL A 367 15.91 -13.22 16.66
CA VAL A 367 14.48 -13.12 16.33
C VAL A 367 14.15 -13.93 15.09
N PHE A 368 15.00 -13.92 14.06
CA PHE A 368 14.82 -14.72 12.85
C PHE A 368 14.69 -16.22 13.15
N GLN A 369 15.46 -16.74 14.10
CA GLN A 369 15.38 -18.16 14.52
C GLN A 369 14.05 -18.54 15.17
N GLN A 370 13.29 -17.56 15.68
CA GLN A 370 11.96 -17.79 16.27
C GLN A 370 10.82 -17.60 15.27
N LEU A 371 11.09 -17.06 14.08
CA LEU A 371 10.06 -16.83 13.07
C LEU A 371 9.68 -18.14 12.38
N PRO A 372 8.37 -18.38 12.13
CA PRO A 372 7.93 -19.51 11.32
C PRO A 372 8.51 -19.46 9.90
N GLN A 373 9.01 -20.60 9.41
CA GLN A 373 9.69 -20.68 8.10
C GLN A 373 8.78 -20.29 6.93
N ASP A 374 7.51 -20.68 6.98
CA ASP A 374 6.49 -20.30 6.01
C ASP A 374 6.32 -18.78 5.94
N LYS A 375 6.33 -18.09 7.09
CA LYS A 375 6.22 -16.63 7.16
C LYS A 375 7.46 -15.90 6.66
N ILE A 376 8.66 -16.43 6.94
CA ILE A 376 9.90 -15.88 6.39
C ILE A 376 9.86 -15.91 4.86
N VAL A 377 9.47 -17.06 4.30
CA VAL A 377 9.36 -17.23 2.85
C VAL A 377 8.28 -16.33 2.29
N GLU A 378 7.08 -16.33 2.87
CA GLU A 378 5.95 -15.52 2.41
C GLU A 378 6.28 -14.02 2.32
N LEU A 379 7.00 -13.49 3.31
CA LEU A 379 7.33 -12.07 3.39
C LEU A 379 8.66 -11.70 2.73
N GLY A 380 9.42 -12.69 2.25
CA GLY A 380 10.76 -12.47 1.71
C GLY A 380 11.70 -11.79 2.70
N ALA A 381 11.60 -12.13 3.98
CA ALA A 381 12.34 -11.46 5.05
C ALA A 381 13.80 -11.94 5.11
N LEU A 382 14.74 -10.99 5.11
CA LEU A 382 16.18 -11.21 5.26
C LEU A 382 16.69 -10.47 6.50
N PRO A 383 17.48 -11.10 7.38
CA PRO A 383 18.09 -10.41 8.51
C PRO A 383 18.86 -9.16 8.06
N ALA A 384 18.54 -8.02 8.68
CA ALA A 384 19.22 -6.77 8.43
C ALA A 384 20.49 -6.68 9.29
N HIS A 385 21.58 -6.23 8.67
CA HIS A 385 22.83 -5.85 9.34
C HIS A 385 23.00 -4.33 9.43
N GLY A 386 22.13 -3.57 8.78
CA GLY A 386 22.11 -2.11 8.75
C GLY A 386 20.73 -1.60 8.34
N LEU A 387 20.59 -0.28 8.22
CA LEU A 387 19.29 0.33 7.88
C LEU A 387 18.90 0.16 6.41
N LYS A 388 19.89 0.20 5.50
CA LYS A 388 19.70 -0.04 4.06
C LYS A 388 20.37 -1.37 3.66
N PRO A 389 19.88 -2.04 2.59
CA PRO A 389 20.52 -3.24 2.07
C PRO A 389 22.02 -3.06 1.81
N GLY A 390 22.83 -4.04 2.23
CA GLY A 390 24.29 -4.02 2.08
C GLY A 390 25.03 -3.20 3.14
N TRP A 391 24.34 -2.44 3.99
CA TRP A 391 24.99 -1.71 5.09
C TRP A 391 25.26 -2.60 6.29
N TYR A 392 26.34 -2.29 7.00
CA TYR A 392 26.76 -3.03 8.18
C TYR A 392 27.00 -2.09 9.37
N HIS A 393 26.06 -2.06 10.30
CA HIS A 393 26.14 -1.30 11.54
C HIS A 393 26.50 -2.25 12.69
N HIS A 394 27.79 -2.55 12.86
CA HIS A 394 28.29 -3.36 13.99
C HIS A 394 28.04 -2.62 15.30
N THR A 395 27.21 -3.17 16.18
CA THR A 395 27.33 -2.93 17.63
C THR A 395 28.19 -4.05 18.21
N ARG A 396 29.25 -3.71 18.95
CA ARG A 396 30.12 -4.69 19.62
C ARG A 396 29.26 -5.74 20.34
N GLN A 397 29.40 -7.00 19.97
CA GLN A 397 28.81 -8.10 20.72
C GLN A 397 29.51 -8.16 22.08
N ALA A 398 28.90 -7.57 23.10
CA ALA A 398 29.24 -7.91 24.47
C ALA A 398 28.67 -9.29 24.78
N ASN A 399 29.31 -9.99 25.73
CA ASN A 399 28.80 -11.26 26.23
C ASN A 399 27.35 -11.10 26.70
N TYR A 400 26.51 -12.11 26.43
CA TYR A 400 25.11 -12.14 26.85
C TYR A 400 24.95 -11.61 28.28
N THR A 401 24.10 -10.59 28.43
CA THR A 401 23.74 -10.00 29.72
C THR A 401 22.35 -10.45 30.12
N ALA A 402 22.17 -10.84 31.39
CA ALA A 402 20.85 -11.09 31.95
C ALA A 402 20.02 -9.79 31.96
N PRO A 403 18.67 -9.86 31.96
CA PRO A 403 17.86 -8.65 32.06
C PRO A 403 18.19 -7.87 33.34
N PRO A 404 18.28 -6.53 33.29
CA PRO A 404 18.64 -5.72 34.48
C PRO A 404 17.69 -5.90 35.67
N SER A 405 16.42 -6.24 35.41
CA SER A 405 15.45 -6.65 36.44
C SER A 405 14.25 -7.34 35.81
N TYR A 406 13.55 -8.18 36.58
CA TYR A 406 12.31 -8.85 36.14
C TYR A 406 11.11 -7.91 36.23
N ARG A 407 10.47 -7.64 35.09
CA ARG A 407 9.33 -6.74 34.95
C ARG A 407 8.59 -6.99 33.64
N THR A 408 7.45 -6.34 33.47
CA THR A 408 6.71 -6.30 32.21
C THR A 408 7.38 -5.37 31.21
N ILE A 409 7.53 -5.83 29.96
CA ILE A 409 8.03 -5.06 28.82
C ILE A 409 6.87 -4.74 27.88
N ASN A 410 6.70 -3.46 27.54
CA ASN A 410 5.62 -3.01 26.65
C ASN A 410 6.13 -2.87 25.22
N ILE A 411 5.53 -3.63 24.28
CA ILE A 411 5.90 -3.61 22.86
C ILE A 411 4.72 -3.12 22.02
N ALA A 412 4.91 -2.07 21.23
CA ALA A 412 3.87 -1.56 20.33
C ALA A 412 4.15 -1.82 18.85
N TYR A 413 3.12 -2.17 18.08
CA TYR A 413 3.23 -2.35 16.62
C TYR A 413 1.91 -2.09 15.88
N HIS A 414 2.00 -1.88 14.57
CA HIS A 414 0.82 -1.72 13.71
C HIS A 414 0.02 -3.02 13.57
N ALA A 415 -1.25 -3.01 13.99
CA ALA A 415 -2.10 -4.21 14.09
C ALA A 415 -2.25 -4.94 12.75
N LYS A 416 -2.49 -4.18 11.68
CA LYS A 416 -2.76 -4.70 10.33
C LYS A 416 -1.50 -4.93 9.50
N HIS A 417 -0.29 -4.78 10.05
CA HIS A 417 0.92 -4.98 9.24
C HIS A 417 1.18 -6.48 9.06
N PRO A 418 1.37 -7.02 7.83
CA PRO A 418 1.46 -8.46 7.60
C PRO A 418 2.53 -9.20 8.41
N MET A 419 3.66 -8.53 8.68
CA MET A 419 4.78 -9.11 9.43
C MET A 419 4.72 -8.88 10.95
N PHE A 420 4.11 -7.78 11.42
CA PHE A 420 4.38 -7.30 12.78
C PHE A 420 3.76 -8.15 13.89
N PRO A 421 2.55 -8.72 13.75
CA PRO A 421 2.02 -9.65 14.75
C PRO A 421 2.93 -10.87 14.96
N THR A 422 3.48 -11.43 13.87
CA THR A 422 4.40 -12.57 13.94
C THR A 422 5.73 -12.18 14.58
N LEU A 423 6.27 -11.03 14.19
CA LEU A 423 7.48 -10.47 14.78
C LEU A 423 7.32 -10.20 16.28
N ALA A 424 6.23 -9.55 16.69
CA ALA A 424 5.95 -9.25 18.10
C ALA A 424 5.87 -10.51 18.96
N LYS A 425 5.26 -11.58 18.45
CA LYS A 425 5.23 -12.90 19.14
C LYS A 425 6.62 -13.51 19.27
N ALA A 426 7.48 -13.38 18.26
CA ALA A 426 8.86 -13.84 18.33
C ALA A 426 9.67 -13.05 19.39
N LEU A 427 9.47 -11.73 19.48
CA LEU A 427 10.06 -10.89 20.53
C LEU A 427 9.57 -11.31 21.93
N GLU A 428 8.25 -11.50 22.07
CA GLU A 428 7.63 -11.96 23.32
C GLU A 428 8.23 -13.30 23.79
N LEU A 429 8.39 -14.27 22.87
CA LEU A 429 8.96 -15.57 23.17
C LEU A 429 10.39 -15.47 23.72
N LEU A 430 11.24 -14.65 23.10
CA LEU A 430 12.62 -14.45 23.54
C LEU A 430 12.71 -13.78 24.93
N LEU A 431 11.88 -12.78 25.19
CA LEU A 431 11.86 -12.10 26.49
C LEU A 431 11.32 -13.00 27.60
N LYS A 432 10.29 -13.81 27.31
CA LYS A 432 9.74 -14.79 28.26
C LYS A 432 10.73 -15.89 28.62
N GLN A 433 11.60 -16.31 27.69
CA GLN A 433 12.69 -17.25 28.00
C GLN A 433 13.66 -16.71 29.06
N ASP A 434 13.77 -15.39 29.20
CA ASP A 434 14.62 -14.75 30.19
C ASP A 434 13.85 -14.37 31.48
N GLY A 435 12.58 -14.80 31.60
CA GLY A 435 11.73 -14.57 32.76
C GLY A 435 11.05 -13.19 32.81
N LEU A 436 10.97 -12.48 31.68
CA LEU A 436 10.24 -11.21 31.57
C LEU A 436 8.79 -11.42 31.15
N ASP A 437 7.90 -10.62 31.73
CA ASP A 437 6.53 -10.50 31.24
C ASP A 437 6.50 -9.53 30.05
N VAL A 438 5.54 -9.71 29.15
CA VAL A 438 5.42 -8.89 27.93
C VAL A 438 3.97 -8.54 27.69
N GLU A 439 3.71 -7.25 27.46
CA GLU A 439 2.43 -6.72 27.03
C GLU A 439 2.54 -6.18 25.60
N LEU A 440 1.69 -6.70 24.71
CA LEU A 440 1.65 -6.32 23.31
C LEU A 440 0.54 -5.30 23.07
N HIS A 441 0.93 -4.13 22.58
CA HIS A 441 0.05 -3.02 22.26
C HIS A 441 -0.07 -2.88 20.74
N THR A 442 -1.29 -2.79 20.22
CA THR A 442 -1.49 -2.65 18.77
C THR A 442 -2.17 -1.34 18.43
N TYR A 443 -1.85 -0.77 17.27
CA TYR A 443 -2.44 0.48 16.79
C TYR A 443 -2.62 0.53 15.27
N ASP A 444 -3.47 1.43 14.80
CA ASP A 444 -3.65 1.72 13.37
C ASP A 444 -3.26 3.19 13.08
N LEU A 445 -4.17 4.13 13.33
CA LEU A 445 -3.97 5.57 13.21
C LEU A 445 -3.62 6.23 14.55
N GLU A 446 -4.34 5.87 15.62
CA GLU A 446 -4.10 6.39 16.97
C GLU A 446 -3.04 5.57 17.68
N MET A 447 -1.91 6.20 17.99
CA MET A 447 -0.81 5.54 18.71
C MET A 447 -1.10 5.49 20.22
N PRO A 448 -0.66 4.44 20.92
CA PRO A 448 -0.65 4.46 22.38
C PRO A 448 0.29 5.57 22.88
N ASN A 449 0.11 5.94 24.14
CA ASN A 449 0.96 6.93 24.78
C ASN A 449 2.44 6.49 24.72
N ILE A 450 3.29 7.35 24.17
CA ILE A 450 4.68 7.01 23.87
C ILE A 450 5.46 6.63 25.12
N SER A 451 5.20 7.31 26.24
CA SER A 451 5.91 7.08 27.49
C SER A 451 5.58 5.73 28.15
N ASP A 452 4.50 5.07 27.75
CA ASP A 452 4.09 3.76 28.29
C ASP A 452 4.70 2.58 27.53
N ILE A 453 5.37 2.83 26.39
CA ILE A 453 5.91 1.79 25.52
C ILE A 453 7.44 1.80 25.52
N ASP A 454 8.03 0.62 25.69
CA ASP A 454 9.48 0.42 25.77
C ASP A 454 10.11 0.19 24.38
N ILE A 455 9.44 -0.60 23.55
CA ILE A 455 9.93 -1.02 22.24
C ILE A 455 8.84 -0.83 21.21
N TRP A 456 9.19 -0.22 20.08
CA TRP A 456 8.28 -0.05 18.95
C TRP A 456 8.77 -0.84 17.74
N VAL A 457 7.92 -1.67 17.16
CA VAL A 457 8.19 -2.27 15.85
C VAL A 457 7.77 -1.28 14.77
N LYS A 458 8.74 -0.81 13.98
CA LYS A 458 8.54 0.26 13.00
C LYS A 458 9.09 -0.11 11.62
N PRO A 459 8.40 0.27 10.53
CA PRO A 459 8.93 0.18 9.19
C PRO A 459 9.69 1.45 8.82
N MET A 460 10.81 1.33 8.13
CA MET A 460 11.48 2.46 7.49
C MET A 460 10.80 2.77 6.15
N SER A 461 9.83 3.69 6.16
CA SER A 461 9.05 4.04 4.97
C SER A 461 9.73 5.08 4.08
N ILE A 462 10.98 4.82 3.66
CA ILE A 462 11.66 5.65 2.66
C ILE A 462 11.12 5.35 1.26
N ALA A 463 11.14 6.36 0.38
CA ALA A 463 10.31 6.36 -0.82
C ALA A 463 11.12 6.37 -2.13
N ASN A 464 12.43 6.17 -2.03
CA ASN A 464 13.42 6.01 -3.09
C ASN A 464 14.70 5.40 -2.46
N HIS A 465 15.65 4.96 -3.30
CA HIS A 465 16.91 4.32 -2.95
C HIS A 465 18.05 5.31 -2.70
N ARG A 466 17.85 6.60 -2.95
CA ARG A 466 18.85 7.64 -2.67
C ARG A 466 19.25 7.65 -1.20
N ASP A 467 20.46 8.12 -0.93
CA ASP A 467 21.00 8.19 0.43
C ASP A 467 20.36 9.32 1.24
N ASP A 468 20.06 10.45 0.61
CA ASP A 468 19.35 11.59 1.19
C ASP A 468 17.88 11.30 1.53
N ALA A 469 17.30 10.18 1.07
CA ALA A 469 15.96 9.73 1.46
C ALA A 469 15.78 9.55 2.97
N ILE A 470 16.88 9.28 3.69
CA ILE A 470 16.91 9.15 5.15
C ILE A 470 16.58 10.47 5.84
N VAL A 471 16.84 11.62 5.22
CA VAL A 471 16.61 12.95 5.80
C VAL A 471 15.14 13.16 6.17
N GLY A 472 14.24 12.98 5.20
CA GLY A 472 12.79 13.11 5.43
C GLY A 472 12.28 12.06 6.43
N TRP A 473 12.80 10.83 6.35
CA TRP A 473 12.46 9.78 7.31
C TRP A 473 12.85 10.16 8.74
N LEU A 474 14.10 10.56 8.97
CA LEU A 474 14.59 10.87 10.30
C LEU A 474 13.87 12.08 10.91
N LEU A 475 13.63 13.13 10.13
CA LEU A 475 13.11 14.39 10.65
C LEU A 475 11.59 14.46 10.78
N ASP A 476 10.81 13.92 9.83
CA ASP A 476 9.36 14.18 9.80
C ASP A 476 8.48 12.93 9.73
N TYR A 477 9.02 11.78 9.34
CA TYR A 477 8.22 10.56 9.16
C TYR A 477 8.47 9.47 10.20
N SER A 478 9.60 9.54 10.92
CA SER A 478 9.90 8.63 12.01
C SER A 478 9.43 9.19 13.34
N ASP A 479 9.35 8.32 14.34
CA ASP A 479 9.14 8.73 15.74
C ASP A 479 10.47 8.80 16.52
N ILE A 480 11.61 8.80 15.83
CA ILE A 480 12.94 8.69 16.45
C ILE A 480 13.14 9.80 17.47
N GLU A 481 12.92 11.06 17.10
CA GLU A 481 13.10 12.19 18.02
C GLU A 481 12.29 12.06 19.31
N LYS A 482 11.02 11.66 19.19
CA LYS A 482 10.10 11.56 20.32
C LYS A 482 10.61 10.54 21.37
N MET A 483 11.38 9.56 20.91
CA MET A 483 11.90 8.44 21.69
C MET A 483 13.41 8.53 21.93
N SER A 484 14.07 9.59 21.47
CA SER A 484 15.52 9.79 21.60
C SER A 484 15.85 10.70 22.79
N ARG A 485 17.08 10.53 23.29
CA ARG A 485 17.71 11.57 24.12
C ARG A 485 17.90 12.83 23.28
N SER A 486 17.62 13.99 23.87
CA SER A 486 17.65 15.26 23.14
C SER A 486 19.05 15.57 22.61
N GLU A 487 20.10 15.22 23.35
CA GLU A 487 21.49 15.39 22.92
C GLU A 487 21.84 14.54 21.70
N ASP A 488 21.38 13.29 21.64
CA ASP A 488 21.69 12.37 20.53
C ASP A 488 20.97 12.82 19.24
N PHE A 489 19.68 13.15 19.34
CA PHE A 489 18.92 13.61 18.17
C PHE A 489 19.45 14.94 17.61
N SER A 490 19.92 15.83 18.49
CA SER A 490 20.52 17.11 18.07
C SER A 490 21.76 16.88 17.21
N VAL A 491 22.59 15.88 17.52
CA VAL A 491 23.76 15.53 16.70
C VAL A 491 23.36 15.04 15.32
N TRP A 492 22.38 14.15 15.20
CA TRP A 492 21.94 13.67 13.88
C TRP A 492 21.29 14.77 13.04
N ARG A 493 20.53 15.66 13.68
CA ARG A 493 19.97 16.84 13.02
C ARG A 493 21.05 17.81 12.54
N GLU A 494 22.12 17.97 13.31
CA GLU A 494 23.25 18.83 12.94
C GLU A 494 23.96 18.31 11.69
N VAL A 495 24.15 17.00 11.55
CA VAL A 495 24.71 16.39 10.32
C VAL A 495 23.86 16.75 9.09
N ILE A 496 22.54 16.67 9.19
CA ILE A 496 21.63 17.08 8.11
C ILE A 496 21.75 18.57 7.82
N THR A 497 21.80 19.39 8.87
CA THR A 497 21.88 20.84 8.76
C THR A 497 23.19 21.29 8.12
N GLN A 498 24.29 20.60 8.38
CA GLN A 498 25.58 20.83 7.74
C GLN A 498 25.55 20.44 6.27
N TRP A 499 25.00 19.26 5.93
CA TRP A 499 24.85 18.84 4.55
C TRP A 499 24.03 19.84 3.73
N GLN A 500 22.88 20.30 4.24
CA GLN A 500 22.06 21.36 3.63
C GLN A 500 22.87 22.61 3.27
N GLN A 501 23.82 23.02 4.12
CA GLN A 501 24.62 24.23 3.92
C GLN A 501 25.82 24.06 2.98
N THR A 502 25.99 22.88 2.36
CA THR A 502 27.09 22.60 1.44
C THR A 502 26.59 22.29 0.05
N GLU A 503 27.40 22.54 -0.98
CA GLU A 503 27.11 22.12 -2.36
C GLU A 503 27.29 20.60 -2.58
N GLU A 504 27.77 19.86 -1.57
CA GLU A 504 28.08 18.44 -1.68
C GLU A 504 26.81 17.62 -1.91
N THR A 505 26.74 16.93 -3.05
CA THR A 505 25.57 16.12 -3.39
C THR A 505 25.47 14.83 -2.58
N THR A 506 26.58 14.38 -1.99
CA THR A 506 26.65 13.12 -1.26
C THR A 506 26.20 13.31 0.18
N PHE A 507 25.08 12.68 0.56
CA PHE A 507 24.61 12.70 1.94
C PHE A 507 25.28 11.59 2.79
N PRO A 508 25.82 11.89 4.00
CA PRO A 508 26.48 10.91 4.88
C PRO A 508 25.47 9.98 5.59
N ALA A 509 24.73 9.23 4.79
CA ALA A 509 23.59 8.44 5.24
C ALA A 509 24.02 7.22 6.07
N HIS A 510 25.15 6.60 5.70
CA HIS A 510 25.71 5.45 6.39
C HIS A 510 26.21 5.84 7.78
N GLU A 511 26.82 7.02 7.94
CA GLU A 511 27.27 7.56 9.22
C GLU A 511 26.10 7.78 10.18
N ILE A 512 24.99 8.35 9.70
CA ILE A 512 23.77 8.53 10.49
C ILE A 512 23.20 7.16 10.90
N GLY A 513 23.10 6.23 9.95
CA GLY A 513 22.58 4.90 10.24
C GLY A 513 23.42 4.14 11.27
N LYS A 514 24.74 4.23 11.15
CA LYS A 514 25.69 3.69 12.11
C LYS A 514 25.54 4.37 13.47
N ALA A 515 25.43 5.70 13.52
CA ALA A 515 25.26 6.44 14.77
C ALA A 515 23.96 6.07 15.51
N LEU A 516 22.85 5.88 14.78
CA LEU A 516 21.57 5.41 15.35
C LEU A 516 21.70 4.03 16.00
N ALA A 517 22.41 3.10 15.34
CA ALA A 517 22.66 1.76 15.87
C ALA A 517 23.64 1.78 17.05
N GLU A 518 24.77 2.50 16.95
CA GLU A 518 25.79 2.58 18.01
C GLU A 518 25.25 3.26 19.28
N LYS A 519 24.32 4.20 19.16
CA LYS A 519 23.62 4.83 20.29
C LYS A 519 22.50 3.97 20.87
N LEU A 520 22.31 2.76 20.32
CA LEU A 520 21.24 1.84 20.69
C LEU A 520 19.87 2.53 20.60
N GLN A 521 19.70 3.45 19.64
CA GLN A 521 18.41 4.09 19.40
C GLN A 521 17.47 3.13 18.69
N LEU A 522 18.01 2.29 17.80
CA LEU A 522 17.26 1.29 17.08
C LEU A 522 18.07 0.01 16.84
N ILE A 523 17.36 -1.06 16.52
CA ILE A 523 17.90 -2.36 16.14
C ILE A 523 17.36 -2.69 14.74
N PRO A 524 18.19 -2.72 13.68
CA PRO A 524 17.75 -3.17 12.37
C PRO A 524 17.32 -4.64 12.44
N MET A 525 16.14 -4.97 11.90
CA MET A 525 15.57 -6.31 11.97
C MET A 525 15.60 -7.03 10.64
N PHE A 526 14.83 -6.55 9.66
CA PHE A 526 14.66 -7.26 8.40
C PHE A 526 14.55 -6.34 7.20
N HIS A 527 15.25 -6.68 6.12
CA HIS A 527 14.91 -6.23 4.77
C HIS A 527 13.86 -7.19 4.20
N CYS A 528 12.95 -6.69 3.38
CA CYS A 528 11.93 -7.51 2.74
C CYS A 528 12.05 -7.37 1.22
N TRP A 529 11.82 -8.45 0.50
CA TRP A 529 11.61 -8.36 -0.95
C TRP A 529 10.28 -7.68 -1.23
N LEU A 530 10.32 -6.67 -2.10
CA LEU A 530 9.17 -6.03 -2.71
C LEU A 530 9.07 -6.50 -4.16
N GLY A 531 7.86 -6.65 -4.68
CA GLY A 531 7.68 -7.08 -6.04
C GLY A 531 6.26 -6.85 -6.53
N VAL A 532 6.16 -6.75 -7.85
CA VAL A 532 4.88 -6.74 -8.56
C VAL A 532 4.77 -8.09 -9.25
N SER A 533 3.72 -8.85 -8.92
CA SER A 533 3.47 -10.14 -9.55
C SER A 533 3.25 -9.96 -11.06
N LYS A 534 4.10 -10.58 -11.89
CA LYS A 534 3.86 -10.62 -13.34
C LYS A 534 2.68 -11.50 -13.71
N ASP A 535 2.27 -12.44 -12.88
CA ASP A 535 1.05 -13.22 -13.14
C ASP A 535 -0.22 -12.36 -13.03
N GLN A 536 -0.28 -11.46 -12.04
CA GLN A 536 -1.41 -10.53 -11.86
C GLN A 536 -1.35 -9.33 -12.79
N CYS A 537 -0.14 -8.84 -13.08
CA CYS A 537 0.08 -7.66 -13.91
C CYS A 537 0.49 -8.00 -15.35
N GLY A 538 0.46 -9.26 -15.79
CA GLY A 538 1.23 -9.74 -16.95
C GLY A 538 0.90 -9.14 -18.32
N SER A 539 -0.21 -8.43 -18.45
CA SER A 539 -0.52 -7.63 -19.64
C SER A 539 -0.07 -6.17 -19.53
N LEU A 540 0.17 -5.69 -18.31
CA LEU A 540 0.72 -4.37 -18.04
C LEU A 540 2.19 -4.31 -18.42
N GLN A 541 2.50 -3.34 -19.25
CA GLN A 541 3.83 -2.93 -19.60
C GLN A 541 4.25 -1.79 -18.64
N ASN A 542 5.56 -1.64 -18.42
CA ASN A 542 6.16 -0.66 -17.51
C ASN A 542 5.74 -0.78 -16.03
N ALA A 543 5.21 -1.95 -15.62
CA ALA A 543 4.82 -2.20 -14.23
C ALA A 543 6.04 -2.57 -13.34
N LYS A 544 7.07 -1.70 -13.33
CA LYS A 544 8.26 -1.87 -12.50
C LYS A 544 7.96 -1.52 -11.04
N CYS A 545 8.40 -2.37 -10.11
CA CYS A 545 8.30 -2.07 -8.68
C CYS A 545 9.15 -0.85 -8.33
N ASN A 546 8.57 0.09 -7.58
CA ASN A 546 9.26 1.23 -6.98
C ASN A 546 9.61 0.94 -5.52
N ALA A 547 10.39 1.84 -4.92
CA ALA A 547 10.79 1.80 -3.51
C ALA A 547 9.65 1.68 -2.48
N LEU A 548 8.40 1.93 -2.85
CA LEU A 548 7.23 1.83 -1.98
C LEU A 548 6.50 0.48 -2.10
N GLY A 549 6.96 -0.41 -2.99
CA GLY A 549 6.35 -1.72 -3.24
C GLY A 549 5.16 -1.68 -4.20
N TRP A 550 5.08 -0.65 -5.04
CA TRP A 550 4.03 -0.46 -6.04
C TRP A 550 4.66 -0.14 -7.41
N PHE A 551 3.90 -0.02 -8.48
CA PHE A 551 4.37 0.53 -9.75
C PHE A 551 3.71 1.89 -10.04
N ASP A 552 4.31 2.73 -10.86
CA ASP A 552 3.72 4.03 -11.21
C ASP A 552 2.49 3.85 -12.12
N PHE A 553 1.29 4.09 -11.56
CA PHE A 553 0.03 3.96 -12.27
C PHE A 553 -0.06 4.87 -13.51
N SER A 554 0.69 5.97 -13.54
CA SER A 554 0.66 6.93 -14.65
C SER A 554 1.46 6.48 -15.88
N GLN A 555 2.37 5.51 -15.71
CA GLN A 555 3.31 5.06 -16.76
C GLN A 555 2.97 3.68 -17.34
N VAL A 556 2.05 2.95 -16.70
CA VAL A 556 1.66 1.61 -17.15
C VAL A 556 0.64 1.65 -18.28
N TRP A 557 0.67 0.62 -19.12
CA TRP A 557 -0.26 0.46 -20.23
C TRP A 557 -0.44 -1.00 -20.61
N VAL A 558 -1.49 -1.28 -21.39
CA VAL A 558 -1.86 -2.63 -21.80
C VAL A 558 -1.45 -2.86 -23.24
N LYS A 559 -0.60 -3.85 -23.48
CA LYS A 559 -0.27 -4.25 -24.86
C LYS A 559 -1.43 -5.06 -25.46
N PRO A 560 -1.98 -4.67 -26.63
CA PRO A 560 -3.01 -5.46 -27.29
C PRO A 560 -2.48 -6.86 -27.62
N LYS A 561 -3.27 -7.90 -27.35
CA LYS A 561 -2.96 -9.25 -27.82
C LYS A 561 -3.11 -9.24 -29.35
N ARG A 562 -2.11 -9.74 -30.08
CA ARG A 562 -2.26 -10.00 -31.53
C ARG A 562 -3.35 -11.07 -31.67
N GLU A 563 -4.46 -10.73 -32.32
CA GLU A 563 -5.38 -11.76 -32.81
C GLU A 563 -4.60 -12.65 -33.78
N GLY A 564 -4.51 -13.94 -33.46
CA GLY A 564 -3.86 -14.91 -34.34
C GLY A 564 -4.62 -14.98 -35.66
N GLY A 565 -3.92 -14.75 -36.76
CA GLY A 565 -4.42 -14.98 -38.12
C GLY A 565 -4.41 -16.44 -38.51
#